data_AF-A0A238KBW5-F1
#
_entry.id   AF-A0A238KBW5-F1
#
_cell.length_a   1.000
_cell.length_b   1.000
_cell.length_c   1.000
_cell.angle_alpha   90.00
_cell.angle_beta   90.00
_cell.angle_gamma   90.00
#
_symmetry.space_group_name_H-M   'P 1'
#
loop_
_entity.id
_entity.type
_entity.pdbx_description
1 polymer ?
#
loop_
_entity_poly.entity_id
_entity_poly.type
_entity_poly.pdbx_seq_one_letter_code
_entity_poly.pdbx_strand_id
1 'polypeptide(L)'
;MTYHKDPPATWTSAQNAMPAPLDCETQALLRLFLSPILETASNWREISDRLGKKGYRISFRLGRLVILNEHGDAVSTGRGLGVPLAAIAERIGRPSIRAQIDGISGELG
;
A
#
# COMPACT_ATOMS: atom_id res chain seq x y z
N MET A 1 37.84 17.59 -17.79
CA MET A 1 36.61 17.81 -17.02
C MET A 1 35.48 17.00 -17.64
N THR A 2 35.21 15.80 -17.15
CA THR A 2 34.06 14.99 -17.57
C THR A 2 32.89 15.31 -16.67
N TYR A 3 31.88 15.99 -17.22
CA TYR A 3 30.60 16.22 -16.55
C TYR A 3 29.91 14.87 -16.35
N HIS A 4 29.88 14.39 -15.10
CA HIS A 4 29.01 13.30 -14.68
C HIS A 4 27.60 13.91 -14.55
N LYS A 5 26.71 13.58 -15.49
CA LYS A 5 25.30 13.96 -15.41
C LYS A 5 24.62 12.95 -14.49
N ASP A 6 24.26 13.37 -13.29
CA ASP A 6 23.37 12.62 -12.40
C ASP A 6 22.12 12.19 -13.20
N PRO A 7 21.67 10.92 -13.12
CA PRO A 7 20.41 10.55 -13.73
C PRO A 7 19.29 11.35 -13.03
N PRO A 8 18.37 11.96 -13.79
CA PRO A 8 17.21 12.58 -13.16
C PRO A 8 16.47 11.50 -12.37
N ALA A 9 16.12 11.81 -11.12
CA ALA A 9 15.27 10.96 -10.31
C ALA A 9 13.89 10.88 -10.98
N THR A 10 13.76 9.99 -11.96
CA THR A 10 12.48 9.59 -12.53
C THR A 10 11.80 8.81 -11.44
N TRP A 11 10.85 9.46 -10.77
CA TRP A 11 9.87 8.74 -9.96
C TRP A 11 9.05 7.93 -10.95
N THR A 12 9.54 6.73 -11.27
CA THR A 12 8.82 5.75 -12.08
C THR A 12 7.48 5.56 -11.42
N SER A 13 6.43 5.99 -12.14
CA SER A 13 5.04 5.79 -11.78
C SER A 13 4.90 4.37 -11.23
N ALA A 14 4.57 4.26 -9.95
CA ALA A 14 4.48 2.98 -9.24
C ALA A 14 3.68 2.03 -10.12
N GLN A 15 4.36 1.01 -10.63
CA GLN A 15 3.83 0.13 -11.67
C GLN A 15 2.42 -0.28 -11.27
N ASN A 16 1.48 -0.05 -12.18
CA ASN A 16 0.05 -0.32 -12.07
C ASN A 16 -0.30 -1.81 -11.84
N ALA A 17 0.69 -2.64 -11.53
CA ALA A 17 0.56 -4.05 -11.26
C ALA A 17 -0.06 -4.27 -9.87
N MET A 18 -1.04 -5.18 -9.79
CA MET A 18 -1.33 -5.88 -8.55
C MET A 18 -0.04 -6.53 -8.03
N PRO A 19 0.14 -6.69 -6.70
CA PRO A 19 1.28 -7.42 -6.16
C PRO A 19 1.39 -8.79 -6.83
N ALA A 20 2.60 -9.13 -7.26
CA ALA A 20 2.89 -10.49 -7.72
C ALA A 20 2.55 -11.48 -6.60
N PRO A 21 2.14 -12.72 -6.91
CA PRO A 21 1.91 -13.72 -5.88
C PRO A 21 3.22 -13.96 -5.12
N LEU A 22 3.21 -13.69 -3.81
CA LEU A 22 4.32 -14.05 -2.93
C LEU A 22 4.29 -15.54 -2.62
N ASP A 23 5.44 -16.09 -2.26
CA ASP A 23 5.49 -17.38 -1.57
C ASP A 23 4.66 -17.33 -0.28
N CYS A 24 4.08 -18.48 0.08
CA CYS A 24 3.16 -18.59 1.20
C CYS A 24 3.82 -18.20 2.53
N GLU A 25 5.14 -18.42 2.68
CA GLU A 25 5.89 -18.09 3.89
C GLU A 25 5.96 -16.58 4.10
N THR A 26 6.41 -15.83 3.09
CA THR A 26 6.49 -14.37 3.15
C THR A 26 5.11 -13.75 3.34
N GLN A 27 4.09 -14.26 2.65
CA GLN A 27 2.71 -13.78 2.82
C GLN A 27 2.16 -14.05 4.23
N ALA A 28 2.50 -15.18 4.84
CA ALA A 28 2.10 -15.52 6.21
C ALA A 28 2.78 -14.61 7.24
N LEU A 29 4.08 -14.30 7.06
CA LEU A 29 4.82 -13.38 7.91
C LEU A 29 4.26 -11.95 7.83
N LEU A 30 4.00 -11.46 6.61
CA LEU A 30 3.38 -10.15 6.40
C LEU A 30 2.00 -10.10 7.06
N ARG A 31 1.19 -11.16 6.92
CA ARG A 31 -0.11 -11.26 7.57
C ARG A 31 0.01 -11.17 9.09
N LEU A 32 0.89 -11.95 9.71
CA LEU A 32 1.07 -11.96 11.16
C LEU A 32 1.38 -10.56 11.72
N PHE A 33 2.18 -9.78 11.01
CA PHE A 33 2.66 -8.49 11.50
C PHE A 33 1.81 -7.28 11.08
N LEU A 34 1.21 -7.32 9.89
CA LEU A 34 0.49 -6.17 9.33
C LEU A 34 -1.02 -6.23 9.57
N SER A 35 -1.61 -7.42 9.64
CA SER A 35 -3.06 -7.55 9.89
C SER A 35 -3.52 -6.89 11.18
N PRO A 36 -2.80 -7.02 12.33
CA PRO A 36 -3.20 -6.37 13.57
C PRO A 36 -3.34 -4.85 13.43
N ILE A 37 -2.54 -4.22 12.56
CA ILE A 37 -2.62 -2.78 12.29
C ILE A 37 -3.93 -2.46 11.57
N LEU A 38 -4.25 -3.24 10.54
CA LEU A 38 -5.46 -3.07 9.75
C LEU A 38 -6.72 -3.39 10.55
N GLU A 39 -6.65 -4.28 11.54
CA GLU A 39 -7.77 -4.69 12.38
C GLU A 39 -8.05 -3.70 13.51
N THR A 40 -7.01 -3.09 14.09
CA THR A 40 -7.14 -2.30 15.33
C THR A 40 -7.11 -0.79 15.14
N ALA A 41 -6.64 -0.28 14.00
CA ALA A 41 -6.58 1.16 13.76
C ALA A 41 -7.98 1.79 13.75
N SER A 42 -8.14 2.96 14.36
CA SER A 42 -9.43 3.64 14.51
C SER A 42 -9.82 4.50 13.31
N ASN A 43 -8.86 4.81 12.44
CA ASN A 43 -9.07 5.62 11.24
C ASN A 43 -7.97 5.35 10.18
N TRP A 44 -8.19 5.80 8.95
CA TRP A 44 -7.27 5.58 7.83
C TRP A 44 -5.89 6.23 8.01
N ARG A 45 -5.83 7.39 8.68
CA ARG A 45 -4.56 8.08 8.96
C ARG A 45 -3.69 7.26 9.90
N GLU A 46 -4.30 6.63 10.91
CA GLU A 46 -3.61 5.74 11.84
C GLU A 46 -3.08 4.48 11.16
N ILE A 47 -3.83 3.91 10.20
CA ILE A 47 -3.33 2.82 9.35
C ILE A 47 -2.06 3.27 8.62
N SER A 48 -2.11 4.43 7.96
CA SER A 48 -0.97 4.96 7.21
C SER A 48 0.24 5.24 8.11
N ASP A 49 0.05 5.83 9.29
CA ASP A 49 1.13 6.13 10.24
C ASP A 49 1.79 4.85 10.78
N ARG A 50 0.99 3.90 11.27
CA ARG A 50 1.48 2.65 11.85
C ARG A 50 2.20 1.77 10.82
N LEU A 51 1.72 1.75 9.58
CA LEU A 51 2.40 1.08 8.48
C LEU A 51 3.69 1.81 8.08
N GLY A 52 3.66 3.15 8.02
CA GLY A 52 4.82 3.98 7.71
C GLY A 52 5.99 3.75 8.66
N LYS A 53 5.71 3.62 9.97
CA LYS A 53 6.70 3.26 11.00
C LYS A 53 7.37 1.90 10.78
N LYS A 54 6.78 1.04 9.94
CA LYS A 54 7.27 -0.30 9.60
C LYS A 54 7.86 -0.37 8.18
N GLY A 55 8.00 0.76 7.49
CA GLY A 55 8.50 0.82 6.12
C GLY A 55 7.46 0.49 5.04
N TYR A 56 6.17 0.52 5.40
CA TYR A 56 5.08 0.21 4.46
C TYR A 56 4.18 1.42 4.21
N ARG A 57 3.55 1.45 3.04
CA ARG A 57 2.56 2.45 2.66
C ARG A 57 1.30 1.76 2.15
N ILE A 58 0.18 2.49 2.16
CA ILE A 58 -1.06 2.02 1.54
C ILE A 58 -1.32 2.77 0.24
N SER A 59 -1.89 2.06 -0.71
CA SER A 59 -2.44 2.59 -1.94
C SER A 59 -3.76 1.89 -2.24
N PHE A 60 -4.60 2.52 -3.05
CA PHE A 60 -5.84 1.92 -3.54
C PHE A 60 -5.71 1.67 -5.02
N ARG A 61 -5.93 0.42 -5.45
CA ARG A 61 -5.87 0.04 -6.87
C ARG A 61 -7.07 -0.85 -7.20
N LEU A 62 -7.82 -0.49 -8.24
CA LEU A 62 -8.99 -1.27 -8.69
C LEU A 62 -9.95 -1.65 -7.53
N GLY A 63 -10.21 -0.70 -6.62
CA GLY A 63 -11.08 -0.91 -5.46
C GLY A 63 -10.51 -1.85 -4.38
N ARG A 64 -9.19 -2.09 -4.37
CA ARG A 64 -8.50 -2.91 -3.36
C ARG A 64 -7.52 -2.06 -2.57
N LEU A 65 -7.40 -2.35 -1.28
CA LEU A 65 -6.29 -1.89 -0.46
C LEU A 65 -5.03 -2.67 -0.87
N VAL A 66 -3.99 -1.95 -1.28
CA VAL A 66 -2.68 -2.49 -1.65
C VAL A 66 -1.65 -1.98 -0.65
N ILE A 67 -0.79 -2.88 -0.19
CA ILE A 67 0.34 -2.57 0.67
C ILE A 67 1.58 -2.44 -0.21
N LEU A 68 2.26 -1.32 -0.09
CA LEU A 68 3.52 -1.03 -0.77
C LEU A 68 4.67 -1.09 0.24
N ASN A 69 5.85 -1.55 -0.18
CA ASN A 69 7.08 -1.38 0.60
C ASN A 69 7.63 0.07 0.47
N GLU A 70 8.78 0.32 1.08
CA GLU A 70 9.45 1.63 1.02
C GLU A 70 9.87 2.03 -0.40
N HIS A 71 10.17 1.06 -1.26
CA HIS A 71 10.55 1.25 -2.66
C HIS A 71 9.33 1.53 -3.58
N GLY A 72 8.11 1.35 -3.07
CA GLY A 72 6.88 1.53 -3.84
C GLY A 72 6.37 0.27 -4.54
N ASP A 73 7.01 -0.87 -4.34
CA ASP A 73 6.56 -2.16 -4.88
C ASP A 73 5.34 -2.66 -4.12
N ALA A 74 4.35 -3.17 -4.86
CA ALA A 74 3.20 -3.82 -4.26
C ALA A 74 3.61 -5.18 -3.68
N VAL A 75 3.51 -5.31 -2.35
CA VAL A 75 3.92 -6.52 -1.61
C VAL A 75 2.76 -7.31 -1.04
N SER A 76 1.56 -6.74 -0.92
CA SER A 76 0.36 -7.52 -0.58
C SER A 76 -0.90 -6.70 -0.82
N THR A 77 -2.06 -7.31 -0.57
CA THR A 77 -3.34 -6.60 -0.51
C THR A 77 -3.95 -6.77 0.87
N GLY A 78 -4.89 -5.90 1.24
CA GLY A 78 -5.69 -6.09 2.46
C GLY A 78 -6.33 -7.49 2.51
N ARG A 79 -6.86 -7.98 1.37
CA ARG A 79 -7.40 -9.34 1.26
C ARG A 79 -6.33 -10.43 1.48
N GLY A 80 -5.12 -10.24 0.95
CA GLY A 80 -3.98 -11.15 1.18
C GLY A 80 -3.59 -11.22 2.66
N LEU A 81 -3.69 -10.10 3.36
CA LEU A 81 -3.52 -10.01 4.82
C LEU A 81 -4.77 -10.48 5.60
N GLY A 82 -5.84 -10.90 4.94
CA GLY A 82 -7.08 -11.33 5.59
C GLY A 82 -7.98 -10.20 6.10
N VAL A 83 -7.65 -8.94 5.78
CA VAL A 83 -8.41 -7.74 6.18
C VAL A 83 -8.77 -6.94 4.91
N PRO A 84 -9.81 -7.36 4.16
CA PRO A 84 -10.15 -6.72 2.89
C PRO A 84 -10.61 -5.26 3.09
N LEU A 85 -10.47 -4.44 2.05
CA LEU A 85 -10.83 -3.02 2.06
C LEU A 85 -12.25 -2.78 2.62
N ALA A 86 -13.22 -3.59 2.17
CA ALA A 86 -14.61 -3.49 2.60
C ALA A 86 -14.76 -3.61 4.13
N ALA A 87 -14.15 -4.63 4.74
CA ALA A 87 -14.22 -4.86 6.18
C ALA A 87 -13.61 -3.70 7.00
N ILE A 88 -12.54 -3.10 6.50
CA ILE A 88 -11.95 -1.90 7.12
C ILE A 88 -12.92 -0.72 6.97
N ALA A 89 -13.45 -0.50 5.76
CA ALA A 89 -14.34 0.62 5.48
C ALA A 89 -15.68 0.55 6.23
N GLU A 90 -16.19 -0.66 6.49
CA GLU A 90 -17.36 -0.87 7.35
C GLU A 90 -17.09 -0.45 8.79
N ARG A 91 -15.87 -0.66 9.29
CA ARG A 91 -15.49 -0.36 10.67
C ARG A 91 -15.11 1.10 10.92
N ILE A 92 -14.37 1.72 10.01
CA ILE A 92 -13.81 3.07 10.20
C ILE A 92 -14.24 4.09 9.14
N GLY A 93 -15.25 3.74 8.33
CA GLY A 93 -15.76 4.57 7.23
C GLY A 93 -14.95 4.43 5.93
N ARG A 94 -15.47 4.99 4.84
CA ARG A 94 -14.78 4.93 3.54
C ARG A 94 -13.51 5.81 3.53
N PRO A 95 -12.42 5.36 2.90
CA PRO A 95 -11.24 6.20 2.75
C PRO A 95 -11.55 7.39 1.83
N SER A 96 -11.03 8.57 2.17
CA SER A 96 -10.93 9.66 1.21
C SER A 96 -9.78 9.33 0.26
N ILE A 97 -10.08 9.13 -1.02
CA ILE A 97 -9.10 8.73 -2.03
C ILE A 97 -8.89 9.88 -3.00
N ARG A 98 -7.65 10.34 -3.12
CA ARG A 98 -7.21 11.18 -4.24
C ARG A 98 -6.81 10.26 -5.39
N ALA A 99 -7.56 10.32 -6.49
CA ALA A 99 -7.22 9.59 -7.69
C ALA A 99 -5.90 10.12 -8.28
N GLN A 100 -5.04 9.21 -8.72
CA GLN A 100 -3.84 9.54 -9.49
C GLN A 100 -4.18 9.70 -10.97
N ILE A 101 -3.26 10.30 -11.72
CA ILE A 101 -3.42 10.61 -13.16
C ILE A 101 -3.70 9.37 -14.02
N ASP A 102 -3.29 8.19 -13.55
CA ASP A 102 -3.51 6.89 -14.19
C ASP A 102 -4.99 6.42 -14.11
N GLY A 103 -5.82 7.06 -13.29
CA GLY A 103 -7.28 6.84 -13.23
C GLY A 103 -7.73 5.55 -12.53
N ILE A 104 -6.80 4.67 -12.16
CA ILE A 104 -7.08 3.36 -11.55
C ILE A 104 -6.36 3.14 -10.22
N SER A 105 -5.44 4.04 -9.89
CA SER A 105 -4.73 4.09 -8.62
C SER A 105 -5.09 5.36 -7.84
N GLY A 106 -5.01 5.29 -6.51
CA GLY A 106 -5.24 6.42 -5.64
C GLY A 106 -4.53 6.28 -4.30
N GLU A 107 -4.44 7.41 -3.60
CA GLU A 107 -3.81 7.54 -2.29
C GLU A 107 -4.76 8.19 -1.29
N LEU A 108 -4.45 8.08 0.01
CA LEU A 108 -5.26 8.75 1.03
C LEU A 108 -5.19 10.28 0.85
N GLY A 109 -6.36 10.91 0.87
CA GLY A 109 -6.56 12.34 0.60
C GLY A 109 -6.51 13.28 1.79
#